data_AF-A0A2D1ST84-F1
#
_entry.id   AF-A0A2D1ST84-F1
#
_cell.length_a   1.000
_cell.length_b   1.000
_cell.length_c   1.000
_cell.angle_alpha   90.00
_cell.angle_beta   90.00
_cell.angle_gamma   90.00
#
_symmetry.space_group_name_H-M   'P 1'
#
loop_
_entity.id
_entity.type
_entity.pdbx_description
1 polymer ?
#
loop_
_entity_poly.entity_id
_entity_poly.type
_entity_poly.pdbx_seq_one_letter_code
_entity_poly.pdbx_strand_id
1 'polypeptide(L)'
;MLILLFILGHLIADYPLQSDRLVKKKQSGTMGVFQHVGIHLITYVVLVIVSIFLGLIEFNVIIIFYLFIICLLHLLTDLIKEKLNNRIVKCSNLSPHQISMRLTLLYISDQLIHIFSIVAFAILLFEDYNSLPNKLIDFVTARETIELNFQTKIIGTLIILLTNTYFFGHLIGKMLSEFRPTNKIIETSIEGSFTSSNTNLRYEGFSELNIETQLDKYVTKAEDDVKLNKKISFISDSPPKAGMWIGVLERNLILILCVSNNLSSIGFLIAMKALTRFKQFDDKSFSEYYLIGTMLSVILGITAGFVMNFIWG
;
A
#
# COMPACT_ATOMS: atom_id res chain seq x y z
N MET A 1 -17.64 10.69 -18.39
CA MET A 1 -18.04 9.37 -17.86
C MET A 1 -17.11 8.24 -18.31
N LEU A 2 -17.00 7.95 -19.61
CA LEU A 2 -16.26 6.80 -20.13
C LEU A 2 -14.79 6.75 -19.67
N ILE A 3 -14.07 7.87 -19.73
CA ILE A 3 -12.67 7.97 -19.24
C ILE A 3 -12.57 7.52 -17.78
N LEU A 4 -13.48 7.98 -16.92
CA LEU A 4 -13.48 7.63 -15.50
C LEU A 4 -13.82 6.16 -15.27
N LEU A 5 -14.70 5.56 -16.09
CA LEU A 5 -14.95 4.11 -16.04
C LEU A 5 -13.69 3.29 -16.34
N PHE A 6 -12.88 3.73 -17.31
CA PHE A 6 -11.62 3.05 -17.64
C PHE A 6 -10.54 3.30 -16.59
N ILE A 7 -10.44 4.50 -16.02
CA ILE A 7 -9.56 4.75 -14.87
C ILE A 7 -9.97 3.86 -13.69
N LEU A 8 -11.27 3.74 -13.41
CA LEU A 8 -11.80 2.87 -12.36
C LEU A 8 -11.47 1.39 -12.64
N GLY A 9 -11.70 0.92 -13.86
CA GLY A 9 -11.37 -0.44 -14.28
C GLY A 9 -9.88 -0.76 -14.13
N HIS A 10 -9.00 0.18 -14.52
CA HIS A 10 -7.56 0.07 -14.35
C HIS A 10 -7.19 -0.11 -12.88
N LEU A 11 -7.69 0.76 -11.99
CA LEU A 11 -7.41 0.68 -10.56
C LEU A 11 -7.95 -0.61 -9.92
N ILE A 12 -9.15 -1.06 -10.29
CA ILE A 12 -9.73 -2.30 -9.78
C ILE A 12 -8.87 -3.51 -10.19
N ALA A 13 -8.46 -3.56 -11.45
CA ALA A 13 -7.69 -4.67 -11.99
C ALA A 13 -6.24 -4.71 -11.45
N ASP A 14 -5.59 -3.54 -11.28
CA ASP A 14 -4.23 -3.45 -10.76
C ASP A 14 -4.12 -3.67 -9.24
N TYR A 15 -5.17 -3.41 -8.46
CA TYR A 15 -5.09 -3.48 -6.99
C TYR A 15 -6.01 -4.55 -6.38
N PRO A 16 -7.35 -4.35 -6.21
CA PRO A 16 -8.23 -5.38 -5.64
C PRO A 16 -8.14 -6.76 -6.29
N LEU A 17 -8.05 -6.81 -7.63
CA LEU A 17 -8.07 -8.08 -8.38
C LEU A 17 -6.68 -8.65 -8.63
N GLN A 18 -5.62 -7.88 -8.39
CA GLN A 18 -4.25 -8.36 -8.55
C GLN A 18 -3.77 -9.09 -7.28
N SER A 19 -3.68 -10.42 -7.35
CA SER A 19 -3.19 -11.22 -6.22
C SER A 19 -1.66 -11.22 -6.07
N ASP A 20 -1.16 -11.36 -4.84
CA ASP A 20 0.28 -11.55 -4.54
C ASP A 20 0.91 -12.71 -5.36
N ARG A 21 0.12 -13.75 -5.65
CA ARG A 21 0.54 -14.89 -6.49
C ARG A 21 0.73 -14.48 -7.95
N LEU A 22 -0.15 -13.63 -8.47
CA LEU A 22 -0.06 -13.13 -9.85
C LEU A 22 1.15 -12.21 -10.01
N VAL A 23 1.41 -11.34 -9.04
CA VAL A 23 2.62 -10.48 -9.03
C VAL A 23 3.89 -11.31 -9.12
N LYS A 24 4.00 -12.39 -8.33
CA LYS A 24 5.16 -13.31 -8.40
C LYS A 24 5.28 -13.99 -9.76
N LYS A 25 4.16 -14.39 -10.38
CA LYS A 25 4.16 -14.97 -11.72
C LYS A 25 4.63 -13.99 -12.79
N LYS A 26 4.22 -12.71 -12.72
CA LYS A 26 4.68 -11.65 -13.63
C LYS A 26 6.19 -11.48 -13.60
N GLN A 27 6.80 -11.56 -12.41
CA GLN A 27 8.25 -11.46 -12.24
C GLN A 27 9.00 -12.68 -12.79
N SER A 28 8.39 -13.87 -12.75
CA SER A 28 9.00 -15.12 -13.23
C SER A 28 8.88 -15.36 -14.73
N GLY A 29 7.96 -14.70 -15.45
CA GLY A 29 7.75 -14.93 -16.87
C GLY A 29 6.53 -14.22 -17.48
N THR A 30 6.39 -14.33 -18.79
CA THR A 30 5.36 -13.63 -19.59
C THR A 30 3.94 -14.12 -19.33
N MET A 31 3.76 -15.39 -18.93
CA MET A 31 2.44 -15.96 -18.65
C MET A 31 1.69 -15.20 -17.56
N GLY A 32 2.40 -14.74 -16.51
CA GLY A 32 1.79 -13.92 -15.46
C GLY A 32 1.27 -12.58 -15.99
N VAL A 33 1.97 -12.00 -16.96
CA VAL A 33 1.57 -10.73 -17.61
C VAL A 33 0.29 -10.95 -18.43
N PHE A 34 0.21 -12.02 -19.22
CA PHE A 34 -1.01 -12.33 -19.99
C PHE A 34 -2.22 -12.59 -19.09
N GLN A 35 -2.03 -13.29 -17.95
CA GLN A 35 -3.10 -13.50 -16.97
C GLN A 35 -3.60 -12.16 -16.40
N HIS A 36 -2.69 -11.23 -16.12
CA HIS A 36 -3.03 -9.89 -15.63
C HIS A 36 -3.81 -9.08 -16.68
N VAL A 37 -3.37 -9.09 -17.94
CA VAL A 37 -4.08 -8.43 -19.03
C VAL A 37 -5.48 -9.02 -19.24
N GLY A 38 -5.65 -10.33 -19.04
CA GLY A 38 -6.96 -10.97 -19.03
C GLY A 38 -7.89 -10.43 -17.94
N ILE A 39 -7.38 -10.20 -16.73
CA ILE A 39 -8.16 -9.57 -15.63
C ILE A 39 -8.57 -8.15 -16.02
N HIS A 40 -7.68 -7.37 -16.62
CA HIS A 40 -8.00 -6.04 -17.14
C HIS A 40 -9.14 -6.10 -18.15
N LEU A 41 -9.02 -6.94 -19.18
CA LEU A 41 -10.04 -7.10 -20.21
C LEU A 41 -11.41 -7.47 -19.61
N ILE A 42 -11.46 -8.47 -18.72
CA ILE A 42 -12.70 -8.88 -18.05
C ILE A 42 -13.28 -7.73 -17.24
N THR A 43 -12.44 -7.02 -16.47
CA THR A 43 -12.88 -5.90 -15.62
C THR A 43 -13.49 -4.79 -16.47
N TYR A 44 -12.83 -4.40 -17.57
CA TYR A 44 -13.36 -3.37 -18.45
C TYR A 44 -14.65 -3.80 -19.14
N VAL A 45 -14.72 -5.03 -19.65
CA VAL A 45 -15.94 -5.56 -20.30
C VAL A 45 -17.10 -5.58 -19.32
N VAL A 46 -16.90 -6.06 -18.09
CA VAL A 46 -17.94 -6.08 -17.05
C VAL A 46 -18.41 -4.65 -16.72
N LEU A 47 -17.49 -3.71 -16.51
CA LEU A 47 -17.84 -2.32 -16.21
C LEU A 47 -18.62 -1.65 -17.35
N VAL A 48 -18.23 -1.88 -18.60
CA VAL A 48 -18.93 -1.35 -19.78
C VAL A 48 -20.33 -1.95 -19.89
N ILE A 49 -20.48 -3.28 -19.75
CA ILE A 49 -21.79 -3.95 -19.81
C ILE A 49 -22.71 -3.45 -18.71
N VAL A 50 -22.22 -3.37 -17.47
CA VAL A 50 -23.00 -2.85 -16.33
C VAL A 50 -23.40 -1.39 -16.58
N SER A 51 -22.50 -0.57 -17.13
CA SER A 51 -22.78 0.83 -17.42
C SER A 51 -23.82 1.01 -18.51
N ILE A 52 -23.81 0.17 -19.55
CA ILE A 52 -24.85 0.15 -20.60
C ILE A 52 -26.19 -0.29 -20.00
N PHE A 53 -26.19 -1.36 -19.20
CA PHE A 53 -27.40 -1.89 -18.56
C PHE A 53 -28.08 -0.86 -17.63
N LEU A 54 -27.27 -0.10 -16.90
CA LEU A 54 -27.75 0.98 -16.02
C LEU A 54 -28.09 2.28 -16.79
N GLY A 55 -27.94 2.32 -18.11
CA GLY A 55 -28.21 3.51 -18.93
C GLY A 55 -27.22 4.66 -18.70
N LEU A 56 -26.02 4.38 -18.19
CA LEU A 56 -24.98 5.40 -17.94
C LEU A 56 -24.23 5.79 -19.22
N ILE A 57 -24.15 4.86 -20.18
CA ILE A 57 -23.51 5.04 -21.47
C ILE A 57 -24.31 4.30 -22.56
N GLU A 58 -24.29 4.82 -23.77
CA GLU A 58 -24.88 4.14 -24.94
C GLU A 58 -23.87 3.20 -25.59
N PHE A 59 -24.36 2.12 -26.20
CA PHE A 59 -23.51 1.20 -26.94
C PHE A 59 -23.00 1.86 -28.23
N ASN A 60 -21.67 1.86 -28.39
CA ASN A 60 -21.00 2.31 -29.59
C ASN A 60 -19.84 1.36 -29.92
N VAL A 61 -19.72 0.94 -31.19
CA VAL A 61 -18.65 0.05 -31.66
C VAL A 61 -17.26 0.63 -31.39
N ILE A 62 -17.11 1.95 -31.37
CA ILE A 62 -15.85 2.64 -31.02
C ILE A 62 -15.38 2.26 -29.60
N ILE A 63 -16.30 1.96 -28.66
CA ILE A 63 -15.94 1.53 -27.30
C ILE A 63 -15.19 0.19 -27.33
N ILE A 64 -15.56 -0.73 -28.23
CA ILE A 64 -14.86 -2.02 -28.38
C ILE A 64 -13.44 -1.79 -28.89
N PHE A 65 -13.26 -0.89 -29.85
CA PHE A 65 -11.94 -0.52 -30.36
C PHE A 65 -11.07 0.13 -29.26
N TYR A 66 -11.67 1.01 -28.46
CA TYR A 66 -11.02 1.65 -27.32
C TYR A 66 -10.59 0.62 -26.26
N LEU A 67 -11.47 -0.34 -25.90
CA LEU A 67 -11.14 -1.46 -25.01
C LEU A 67 -9.93 -2.25 -25.52
N PHE A 68 -9.93 -2.60 -26.80
CA PHE A 68 -8.86 -3.36 -27.41
C PHE A 68 -7.52 -2.62 -27.34
N ILE A 69 -7.51 -1.32 -27.69
CA ILE A 69 -6.31 -0.48 -27.63
C ILE A 69 -5.78 -0.38 -26.19
N ILE A 70 -6.64 -0.09 -25.20
CA ILE A 70 -6.19 0.06 -23.82
C ILE A 70 -5.62 -1.25 -23.27
N CYS A 71 -6.24 -2.40 -23.58
CA CYS A 71 -5.67 -3.70 -23.22
C CYS A 71 -4.32 -3.97 -23.90
N LEU A 72 -4.16 -3.59 -25.18
CA LEU A 72 -2.89 -3.73 -25.89
C LEU A 72 -1.79 -2.85 -25.28
N LEU A 73 -2.12 -1.59 -24.96
CA LEU A 73 -1.18 -0.67 -24.30
C LEU A 73 -0.81 -1.20 -22.92
N HIS A 74 -1.75 -1.80 -22.19
CA HIS A 74 -1.46 -2.40 -20.89
C HIS A 74 -0.44 -3.53 -21.00
N LEU A 75 -0.63 -4.43 -21.97
CA LEU A 75 0.35 -5.48 -22.24
C LEU A 75 1.75 -4.90 -22.53
N LEU A 76 1.83 -3.84 -23.34
CA LEU A 76 3.10 -3.20 -23.68
C LEU A 76 3.77 -2.56 -22.46
N THR A 77 3.03 -1.79 -21.66
CA THR A 77 3.57 -1.10 -20.48
C THR A 77 4.03 -2.09 -19.42
N ASP A 78 3.23 -3.13 -19.13
CA ASP A 78 3.60 -4.17 -18.16
C ASP A 78 4.86 -4.92 -18.59
N LEU A 79 4.99 -5.27 -19.88
CA LEU A 79 6.20 -5.96 -20.38
C LEU A 79 7.45 -5.08 -20.26
N ILE A 80 7.33 -3.78 -20.52
CA ILE A 80 8.44 -2.82 -20.37
C ILE A 80 8.80 -2.68 -18.89
N LYS A 81 7.79 -2.48 -18.03
CA LYS A 81 7.95 -2.33 -16.58
C LYS A 81 8.66 -3.52 -15.96
N GLU A 82 8.26 -4.76 -16.27
CA GLU A 82 8.89 -5.95 -15.69
C GLU A 82 10.34 -6.13 -16.14
N LYS A 83 10.66 -5.77 -17.40
CA LYS A 83 12.06 -5.76 -17.88
C LYS A 83 12.89 -4.72 -17.14
N LEU A 84 12.37 -3.52 -16.93
CA LEU A 84 13.07 -2.45 -16.22
C LEU A 84 13.24 -2.77 -14.73
N ASN A 85 12.20 -3.31 -14.09
CA ASN A 85 12.24 -3.76 -12.69
C ASN A 85 13.38 -4.76 -12.47
N ASN A 86 13.45 -5.80 -13.31
CA ASN A 86 14.50 -6.81 -13.25
C ASN A 86 15.91 -6.22 -13.46
N ARG A 87 16.06 -5.21 -14.32
CA ARG A 87 17.34 -4.51 -14.52
C ARG A 87 17.76 -3.70 -13.30
N ILE A 88 16.81 -3.00 -12.67
CA ILE A 88 17.07 -2.19 -11.46
C ILE A 88 17.49 -3.10 -10.30
N VAL A 89 16.76 -4.18 -10.05
CA VAL A 89 17.04 -5.11 -8.94
C VAL A 89 18.37 -5.84 -9.10
N LYS A 90 18.79 -6.16 -10.33
CA LYS A 90 20.07 -6.82 -10.61
C LYS A 90 21.28 -5.88 -10.60
N CYS A 91 21.08 -4.57 -10.47
CA CYS A 91 22.16 -3.60 -10.55
C CYS A 91 22.99 -3.59 -9.25
N SER A 92 24.20 -4.14 -9.30
CA SER A 92 25.10 -4.29 -8.15
C SER A 92 25.62 -2.96 -7.57
N ASN A 93 25.63 -1.89 -8.37
CA ASN A 93 26.27 -0.62 -8.02
C ASN A 93 25.34 0.35 -7.29
N LEU A 94 24.10 -0.04 -7.02
CA LEU A 94 23.11 0.82 -6.38
C LEU A 94 23.00 0.48 -4.90
N SER A 95 22.94 1.51 -4.05
CA SER A 95 22.59 1.31 -2.66
C SER A 95 21.12 0.85 -2.55
N PRO A 96 20.74 0.12 -1.48
CA PRO A 96 19.37 -0.34 -1.32
C PRO A 96 18.33 0.80 -1.40
N HIS A 97 18.64 1.96 -0.81
CA HIS A 97 17.80 3.15 -0.92
C HIS A 97 17.60 3.63 -2.36
N GLN A 98 18.67 3.64 -3.18
CA GLN A 98 18.57 4.00 -4.59
C GLN A 98 17.71 3.00 -5.38
N ILE A 99 17.76 1.71 -5.04
CA ILE A 99 16.91 0.68 -5.63
C ILE A 99 15.44 0.97 -5.30
N SER A 100 15.10 1.16 -4.02
CA SER A 100 13.74 1.49 -3.57
C SER A 100 13.20 2.76 -4.26
N MET A 101 14.01 3.82 -4.36
CA MET A 101 13.59 5.05 -5.03
C MET A 101 13.36 4.86 -6.54
N ARG A 102 14.23 4.12 -7.24
CA ARG A 102 14.03 3.81 -8.67
C ARG A 102 12.82 2.92 -8.92
N LEU A 103 12.56 1.95 -8.04
CA LEU A 103 11.35 1.11 -8.11
C LEU A 103 10.08 1.91 -7.84
N THR A 104 10.15 2.90 -6.96
CA THR A 104 9.06 3.84 -6.68
C THR A 104 8.79 4.72 -7.89
N LEU A 105 9.83 5.29 -8.50
CA LEU A 105 9.70 6.07 -9.74
C LEU A 105 9.14 5.25 -10.89
N LEU A 106 9.64 4.02 -11.10
CA LEU A 106 9.12 3.12 -12.13
C LEU A 106 7.63 2.82 -11.91
N TYR A 107 7.21 2.62 -10.66
CA TYR A 107 5.82 2.41 -10.30
C TYR A 107 4.95 3.65 -10.58
N ILE A 108 5.41 4.85 -10.24
CA ILE A 108 4.68 6.10 -10.56
C ILE A 108 4.59 6.29 -12.08
N SER A 109 5.71 6.15 -12.80
CA SER A 109 5.77 6.30 -14.25
C SER A 109 4.82 5.35 -14.97
N ASP A 110 4.75 4.10 -14.52
CA ASP A 110 3.81 3.10 -15.03
C ASP A 110 2.35 3.59 -14.91
N GLN A 111 1.93 4.02 -13.72
CA GLN A 111 0.56 4.49 -13.49
C GLN A 111 0.25 5.77 -14.27
N LEU A 112 1.22 6.68 -14.43
CA LEU A 112 1.07 7.88 -15.25
C LEU A 112 0.90 7.55 -16.74
N ILE A 113 1.67 6.60 -17.27
CA ILE A 113 1.56 6.17 -18.68
C ILE A 113 0.18 5.54 -18.92
N HIS A 114 -0.32 4.72 -17.99
CA HIS A 114 -1.67 4.17 -18.08
C HIS A 114 -2.75 5.24 -18.08
N ILE A 115 -2.75 6.17 -17.12
CA ILE A 115 -3.76 7.24 -17.07
C ILE A 115 -3.66 8.12 -18.32
N PHE A 116 -2.45 8.49 -18.73
CA PHE A 116 -2.23 9.30 -19.92
C PHE A 116 -2.73 8.59 -21.18
N SER A 117 -2.43 7.31 -21.35
CA SER A 117 -2.93 6.54 -22.50
C SER A 117 -4.45 6.43 -22.52
N ILE A 118 -5.09 6.18 -21.37
CA ILE A 118 -6.56 6.17 -21.26
C ILE A 118 -7.13 7.50 -21.74
N VAL A 119 -6.65 8.63 -21.22
CA VAL A 119 -7.14 9.96 -21.57
C VAL A 119 -6.86 10.30 -23.03
N ALA A 120 -5.62 10.12 -23.49
CA ALA A 120 -5.20 10.47 -24.85
C ALA A 120 -5.98 9.70 -25.91
N PHE A 121 -6.17 8.39 -25.73
CA PHE A 121 -6.94 7.59 -26.69
C PHE A 121 -8.44 7.86 -26.63
N ALA A 122 -8.99 8.23 -25.47
CA ALA A 122 -10.39 8.67 -25.41
C ALA A 122 -10.59 9.95 -26.22
N ILE A 123 -9.68 10.92 -26.07
CA ILE A 123 -9.70 12.16 -26.85
C ILE A 123 -9.59 11.87 -28.35
N LEU A 124 -8.63 11.04 -28.76
CA LEU A 124 -8.40 10.71 -30.17
C LEU A 124 -9.57 9.98 -30.85
N LEU A 125 -10.35 9.20 -30.10
CA LEU A 125 -11.43 8.37 -30.64
C LEU A 125 -12.82 9.01 -30.56
N PHE A 126 -13.05 9.88 -29.57
CA PHE A 126 -14.38 10.44 -29.29
C PHE A 126 -14.48 11.95 -29.52
N GLU A 127 -13.38 12.69 -29.61
CA GLU A 127 -13.41 14.11 -29.90
C GLU A 127 -12.92 14.43 -31.31
N ASP A 128 -13.53 15.46 -31.90
CA ASP A 128 -13.04 16.04 -33.15
C ASP A 128 -11.69 16.73 -32.87
N TYR A 129 -10.62 16.25 -33.53
CA TYR A 129 -9.21 16.61 -33.26
C TYR A 129 -8.97 18.12 -33.20
N ASN A 130 -9.77 18.88 -33.96
CA ASN A 130 -9.67 20.34 -34.07
C ASN A 130 -10.09 21.10 -32.79
N SER A 131 -10.80 20.46 -31.86
CA SER A 131 -11.29 21.08 -30.61
C SER A 131 -10.34 20.92 -29.40
N LEU A 132 -9.32 20.06 -29.53
CA LEU A 132 -8.44 19.65 -28.43
C LEU A 132 -7.60 20.80 -27.82
N PRO A 133 -6.93 21.66 -28.62
CA PRO A 133 -6.09 22.72 -28.05
C PRO A 133 -6.89 23.72 -27.23
N ASN A 134 -8.11 24.05 -27.68
CA ASN A 134 -8.96 25.03 -27.02
C ASN A 134 -9.49 24.49 -25.68
N LYS A 135 -9.97 23.24 -25.65
CA LYS A 135 -10.42 22.60 -24.39
C LYS A 135 -9.31 22.43 -23.35
N LEU A 136 -8.08 22.15 -23.79
CA LEU A 136 -6.93 22.09 -22.88
C LEU A 136 -6.60 23.47 -22.30
N ILE A 137 -6.68 24.52 -23.11
CA ILE A 137 -6.51 25.90 -22.65
C ILE A 137 -7.63 26.26 -21.67
N ASP A 138 -8.89 25.94 -21.96
CA ASP A 138 -10.03 26.23 -21.10
C ASP A 138 -9.96 25.47 -19.75
N PHE A 139 -9.50 24.22 -19.77
CA PHE A 139 -9.23 23.41 -18.57
C PHE A 139 -8.11 24.02 -17.71
N VAL A 140 -6.97 24.38 -18.32
CA VAL A 140 -5.81 24.95 -17.60
C VAL A 140 -6.11 26.36 -17.09
N THR A 141 -6.92 27.13 -17.82
CA THR A 141 -7.31 28.48 -17.42
C THR A 141 -8.52 28.50 -16.47
N ALA A 142 -9.06 27.33 -16.11
CA ALA A 142 -10.22 27.17 -15.24
C ALA A 142 -11.39 28.10 -15.62
N ARG A 143 -11.58 28.32 -16.93
CA ARG A 143 -12.59 29.25 -17.45
C ARG A 143 -14.02 28.74 -17.30
N GLU A 144 -14.20 27.42 -17.22
CA GLU A 144 -15.49 26.78 -16.98
C GLU A 144 -15.45 25.98 -15.68
N THR A 145 -16.44 26.18 -14.81
CA THR A 145 -16.69 25.29 -13.68
C THR A 145 -17.21 23.96 -14.24
N ILE A 146 -16.41 22.90 -14.11
CA ILE A 146 -16.78 21.57 -14.59
C ILE A 146 -17.90 21.02 -13.69
N GLU A 147 -19.15 21.27 -14.04
CA GLU A 147 -20.29 20.67 -13.35
C GLU A 147 -20.37 19.18 -13.70
N LEU A 148 -19.94 18.32 -12.76
CA LEU A 148 -20.01 16.88 -12.91
C LEU A 148 -21.42 16.37 -12.59
N ASN A 149 -22.00 15.58 -13.49
CA ASN A 149 -23.24 14.85 -13.21
C ASN A 149 -23.06 13.93 -11.97
N PHE A 150 -24.11 13.75 -11.18
CA PHE A 150 -24.14 12.91 -9.98
C PHE A 150 -23.51 11.52 -10.18
N GLN A 151 -23.84 10.83 -11.26
CA GLN A 151 -23.25 9.52 -11.59
C GLN A 151 -21.72 9.61 -11.77
N THR A 152 -21.24 10.72 -12.35
CA THR A 152 -19.81 10.97 -12.55
C THR A 152 -19.11 11.25 -11.22
N LYS A 153 -19.78 11.99 -10.32
CA LYS A 153 -19.31 12.22 -8.94
C LYS A 153 -19.14 10.91 -8.16
N ILE A 154 -20.08 9.97 -8.31
CA ILE A 154 -19.98 8.62 -7.70
C ILE A 154 -18.75 7.86 -8.20
N ILE A 155 -18.52 7.80 -9.52
CA ILE A 155 -17.35 7.10 -10.07
C ILE A 155 -16.05 7.77 -9.61
N GLY A 156 -16.00 9.11 -9.63
CA GLY A 156 -14.87 9.87 -9.10
C GLY A 156 -14.59 9.56 -7.62
N THR A 157 -15.64 9.45 -6.81
CA THR A 157 -15.55 9.05 -5.39
C THR A 157 -14.91 7.67 -5.25
N LEU A 158 -15.35 6.67 -6.03
CA LEU A 158 -14.77 5.32 -6.02
C LEU A 158 -13.29 5.32 -6.41
N ILE A 159 -12.92 6.09 -7.43
CA ILE A 159 -11.52 6.25 -7.86
C ILE A 159 -10.67 6.81 -6.71
N ILE A 160 -11.14 7.85 -6.03
CA ILE A 160 -10.42 8.46 -4.90
C ILE A 160 -10.28 7.46 -3.76
N LEU A 161 -11.34 6.73 -3.39
CA LEU A 161 -11.29 5.73 -2.32
C LEU A 161 -10.29 4.60 -2.63
N LEU A 162 -10.28 4.09 -3.86
CA LEU A 162 -9.32 3.08 -4.30
C LEU A 162 -7.88 3.62 -4.32
N THR A 163 -7.69 4.85 -4.78
CA THR A 163 -6.39 5.52 -4.80
C THR A 163 -5.86 5.70 -3.37
N ASN A 164 -6.70 6.20 -2.47
CA ASN A 164 -6.37 6.44 -1.08
C ASN A 164 -6.03 5.15 -0.32
N THR A 165 -6.74 4.06 -0.66
CA THR A 165 -6.56 2.76 -0.02
C THR A 165 -5.34 2.03 -0.57
N TYR A 166 -5.29 1.80 -1.88
CA TYR A 166 -4.33 0.90 -2.51
C TYR A 166 -3.13 1.62 -3.09
N PHE A 167 -3.33 2.61 -3.98
CA PHE A 167 -2.22 3.28 -4.68
C PHE A 167 -1.28 3.96 -3.67
N PHE A 168 -1.82 4.79 -2.77
CA PHE A 168 -1.00 5.46 -1.75
C PHE A 168 -0.36 4.46 -0.77
N GLY A 169 -1.05 3.37 -0.42
CA GLY A 169 -0.48 2.31 0.42
C GLY A 169 0.73 1.63 -0.23
N HIS A 170 0.62 1.26 -1.51
CA HIS A 170 1.71 0.66 -2.28
C HIS A 170 2.86 1.63 -2.52
N LEU A 171 2.54 2.91 -2.80
CA LEU A 171 3.52 3.97 -2.98
C LEU A 171 4.39 4.15 -1.74
N ILE A 172 3.76 4.34 -0.57
CA ILE A 172 4.44 4.47 0.72
C ILE A 172 5.27 3.21 1.01
N GLY A 173 4.69 2.02 0.80
CA GLY A 173 5.35 0.75 1.05
C GLY A 173 6.61 0.53 0.20
N LYS A 174 6.57 0.92 -1.08
CA LYS A 174 7.74 0.86 -1.98
C LYS A 174 8.80 1.87 -1.59
N MET A 175 8.40 3.09 -1.25
CA MET A 175 9.33 4.18 -0.90
C MET A 175 10.04 3.93 0.44
N LEU A 176 9.34 3.29 1.40
CA LEU A 176 9.84 3.06 2.75
C LEU A 176 10.35 1.64 3.00
N SER A 177 10.46 0.80 1.97
CA SER A 177 10.84 -0.61 2.14
C SER A 177 12.19 -0.78 2.85
N GLU A 178 13.15 0.11 2.57
CA GLU A 178 14.51 0.09 3.14
C GLU A 178 14.61 0.71 4.53
N PHE A 179 13.69 1.62 4.86
CA PHE A 179 13.66 2.25 6.18
C PHE A 179 12.95 1.39 7.23
N ARG A 180 12.28 0.31 6.81
CA ARG A 180 11.48 -0.51 7.71
C ARG A 180 12.39 -1.21 8.73
N PRO A 181 12.22 -0.98 10.04
CA PRO A 181 13.03 -1.64 11.05
C PRO A 181 12.79 -3.16 11.03
N THR A 182 13.79 -3.92 11.45
CA THR A 182 13.72 -5.39 11.43
C THR A 182 12.81 -5.84 12.57
N ASN A 183 11.65 -6.42 12.26
CA ASN A 183 10.63 -6.88 13.23
C ASN A 183 11.06 -8.09 14.11
N LYS A 184 12.34 -8.21 14.47
CA LYS A 184 12.85 -9.30 15.30
C LYS A 184 13.23 -8.76 16.66
N ILE A 185 12.34 -8.91 17.65
CA ILE A 185 12.78 -8.92 19.04
C ILE A 185 13.44 -10.28 19.28
N ILE A 186 14.69 -10.25 19.74
CA ILE A 186 15.39 -11.45 20.19
C ILE A 186 15.03 -11.63 21.66
N GLU A 187 14.01 -12.45 21.94
CA GLU A 187 13.83 -12.94 23.31
C GLU A 187 14.75 -14.15 23.50
N THR A 188 15.73 -13.97 24.38
CA THR A 188 16.58 -15.07 24.84
C THR A 188 15.99 -15.58 26.15
N SER A 189 15.29 -16.71 26.13
CA SER A 189 14.92 -17.41 27.36
C SER A 189 15.96 -18.47 27.69
N ILE A 190 16.46 -18.45 28.93
CA ILE A 190 17.32 -19.49 29.47
C ILE A 190 16.40 -20.43 30.26
N GLU A 191 16.08 -21.59 29.69
CA GLU A 191 15.36 -22.65 30.41
C GLU A 191 16.41 -23.63 30.96
N GLY A 192 16.59 -23.64 32.27
CA GLY A 192 17.38 -24.66 32.97
C GLY A 192 16.49 -25.84 33.32
N SER A 193 16.74 -27.01 32.73
CA SER A 193 16.06 -28.25 33.16
C SER A 193 16.91 -28.92 34.24
N PHE A 194 16.40 -28.95 35.48
CA PHE A 194 17.02 -29.71 36.57
C PHE A 194 16.54 -31.16 36.51
N THR A 195 17.40 -32.09 36.11
CA THR A 195 17.15 -33.52 36.30
C THR A 195 17.64 -33.91 37.68
N SER A 196 16.79 -33.80 38.70
CA SER A 196 17.09 -34.35 40.01
C SER A 196 16.85 -35.86 40.00
N SER A 197 17.91 -36.64 40.18
CA SER A 197 17.86 -38.10 40.30
C SER A 197 17.55 -38.58 41.72
N ASN A 198 17.23 -37.69 42.67
CA ASN A 198 16.83 -38.10 44.02
C ASN A 198 15.59 -37.34 44.51
N THR A 199 14.56 -38.12 44.78
CA THR A 199 13.26 -37.73 45.30
C THR A 199 13.39 -37.12 46.69
N ASN A 200 12.95 -35.86 46.82
CA ASN A 200 12.37 -35.17 47.99
C ASN A 200 12.88 -33.72 48.09
N LEU A 201 12.35 -32.85 47.22
CA LEU A 201 12.45 -31.40 47.41
C LEU A 201 11.13 -30.90 47.98
N ARG A 202 11.15 -30.59 49.28
CA ARG A 202 10.05 -29.96 50.02
C ARG A 202 10.16 -28.45 49.78
N TYR A 203 9.17 -27.86 49.10
CA TYR A 203 9.11 -26.42 48.91
C TYR A 203 8.55 -25.76 50.18
N GLU A 204 9.41 -25.07 50.93
CA GLU A 204 8.96 -24.07 51.90
C GLU A 204 8.94 -22.70 51.20
N GLY A 205 7.84 -21.96 51.37
CA GLY A 205 7.56 -20.72 50.64
C GLY A 205 8.61 -19.65 50.87
N PHE A 206 9.06 -19.02 49.78
CA PHE A 206 10.04 -17.94 49.80
C PHE A 206 9.36 -16.62 50.17
N SER A 207 9.77 -16.03 51.30
CA SER A 207 9.46 -14.64 51.64
C SER A 207 10.37 -13.69 50.86
N GLU A 208 9.79 -12.63 50.33
CA GLU A 208 10.44 -11.55 49.57
C GLU A 208 11.59 -10.89 50.33
N LEU A 209 12.83 -11.29 50.06
CA LEU A 209 14.01 -10.42 49.92
C LEU A 209 15.22 -11.30 49.54
N ASN A 210 15.96 -10.88 48.51
CA ASN A 210 17.25 -11.45 48.07
C ASN A 210 17.23 -12.77 47.30
N ILE A 211 16.46 -12.81 46.20
CA ILE A 211 16.42 -13.91 45.23
C ILE A 211 17.80 -14.10 44.53
N GLU A 212 18.47 -13.02 44.10
CA GLU A 212 19.77 -13.12 43.39
C GLU A 212 20.88 -13.74 44.23
N THR A 213 21.03 -13.31 45.48
CA THR A 213 22.07 -13.84 46.39
C THR A 213 21.84 -15.29 46.81
N GLN A 214 20.58 -15.77 46.77
CA GLN A 214 20.26 -17.17 47.05
C GLN A 214 20.46 -18.05 45.81
N LEU A 215 20.20 -17.55 44.60
CA LEU A 215 20.44 -18.27 43.35
C LEU A 215 21.93 -18.59 43.14
N ASP A 216 22.83 -17.63 43.36
CA ASP A 216 24.28 -17.84 43.19
C ASP A 216 24.84 -18.95 44.10
N LYS A 217 24.25 -19.13 45.29
CA LYS A 217 24.68 -20.14 46.26
C LYS A 217 24.22 -21.56 45.92
N TYR A 218 23.15 -21.71 45.14
CA TYR A 218 22.66 -23.01 44.66
C TYR A 218 23.27 -23.39 43.30
N VAL A 219 23.60 -22.42 42.44
CA VAL A 219 24.26 -22.67 41.15
C VAL A 219 25.67 -23.22 41.34
N THR A 220 26.42 -22.75 42.35
CA THR A 220 27.79 -23.23 42.63
C THR A 220 27.86 -24.68 43.17
N LYS A 221 26.74 -25.29 43.55
CA LYS A 221 26.71 -26.68 44.06
C LYS A 221 26.18 -27.70 43.04
N ALA A 222 25.75 -27.24 41.86
CA ALA A 222 25.12 -28.04 40.83
C ALA A 222 25.88 -27.99 39.50
N GLU A 223 27.20 -27.79 39.54
CA GLU A 223 28.02 -27.65 38.32
C GLU A 223 28.02 -28.93 37.44
N ASP A 224 27.70 -30.10 37.99
CA ASP A 224 27.83 -31.37 37.25
C ASP A 224 26.56 -31.83 36.48
N ASP A 225 25.36 -31.28 36.75
CA ASP A 225 24.09 -31.84 36.21
C ASP A 225 23.13 -30.82 35.53
N VAL A 226 23.51 -29.55 35.36
CA VAL A 226 22.62 -28.54 34.76
C VAL A 226 22.80 -28.47 33.24
N LYS A 227 21.87 -29.07 32.48
CA LYS A 227 21.73 -28.79 31.04
C LYS A 227 21.01 -27.46 30.83
N LEU A 228 21.76 -26.42 30.48
CA LEU A 228 21.23 -25.12 30.06
C LEU A 228 20.79 -25.19 28.59
N ASN A 229 19.48 -25.16 28.34
CA ASN A 229 18.95 -25.01 26.99
C ASN A 229 18.62 -23.53 26.73
N LYS A 230 19.44 -22.89 25.90
CA LYS A 230 19.18 -21.53 25.41
C LYS A 230 18.12 -21.58 24.31
N LYS A 231 16.91 -21.14 24.59
CA LYS A 231 15.83 -21.04 23.61
C LYS A 231 15.77 -19.60 23.10
N ILE A 232 16.10 -19.41 21.83
CA ILE A 232 15.96 -18.12 21.15
C ILE A 232 14.60 -18.13 20.47
N SER A 233 13.64 -17.39 21.03
CA SER A 233 12.33 -17.18 20.40
C SER A 233 12.33 -15.83 19.67
N PHE A 234 12.11 -15.88 18.37
CA PHE A 234 11.83 -14.69 17.57
C PHE A 234 10.34 -14.39 17.67
N ILE A 235 9.96 -13.41 18.49
CA ILE A 235 8.58 -12.94 18.59
C ILE A 235 8.41 -11.80 17.58
N SER A 236 7.34 -11.88 16.79
CA SER A 236 6.95 -10.81 15.89
C SER A 236 6.12 -9.77 16.66
N ASP A 237 6.56 -8.51 16.66
CA ASP A 237 5.91 -7.40 17.38
C ASP A 237 4.49 -7.03 16.95
N SER A 238 4.03 -7.57 15.82
CA SER A 238 2.73 -7.24 15.27
C SER A 238 2.23 -8.32 14.33
N PRO A 239 0.90 -8.56 14.26
CA PRO A 239 0.31 -9.44 13.26
C PRO A 239 0.71 -9.04 11.83
N PRO A 240 0.79 -10.01 10.90
CA PRO A 240 1.08 -9.73 9.50
C PRO A 240 0.05 -8.76 8.91
N LYS A 241 0.53 -7.78 8.13
CA LYS A 241 -0.28 -6.73 7.48
C LYS A 241 -1.02 -5.75 8.41
N ALA A 242 -0.87 -5.80 9.73
CA ALA A 242 -1.56 -4.84 10.63
C ALA A 242 -1.22 -3.37 10.33
N GLY A 243 0.06 -3.05 10.11
CA GLY A 243 0.48 -1.69 9.73
C GLY A 243 -0.13 -1.19 8.41
N MET A 244 -0.37 -2.08 7.45
CA MET A 244 -1.06 -1.74 6.20
C MET A 244 -2.49 -1.30 6.47
N TRP A 245 -3.23 -2.07 7.27
CA TRP A 245 -4.61 -1.75 7.64
C TRP A 245 -4.72 -0.48 8.48
N ILE A 246 -3.80 -0.26 9.44
CA ILE A 246 -3.74 0.99 10.21
C ILE A 246 -3.58 2.19 9.27
N GLY A 247 -2.64 2.11 8.31
CA GLY A 247 -2.43 3.20 7.36
C GLY A 247 -3.64 3.44 6.45
N VAL A 248 -4.34 2.39 6.02
CA VAL A 248 -5.59 2.51 5.25
C VAL A 248 -6.68 3.20 6.08
N LEU A 249 -6.86 2.81 7.34
CA LEU A 249 -7.85 3.42 8.22
C LEU A 249 -7.54 4.89 8.48
N GLU A 250 -6.29 5.22 8.78
CA GLU A 250 -5.84 6.59 9.02
C GLU A 250 -6.13 7.50 7.82
N ARG A 251 -5.73 7.11 6.61
CA ARG A 251 -5.96 7.94 5.42
C ARG A 251 -7.43 8.12 5.09
N ASN A 252 -8.26 7.11 5.30
CA ASN A 252 -9.71 7.23 5.08
C ASN A 252 -10.38 8.09 6.16
N LEU A 253 -9.92 8.03 7.42
CA LEU A 253 -10.36 8.95 8.46
C LEU A 253 -9.98 10.39 8.13
N ILE A 254 -8.75 10.63 7.68
CA ILE A 254 -8.31 11.96 7.23
C ILE A 254 -9.19 12.48 6.10
N LEU A 255 -9.48 11.64 5.09
CA LEU A 255 -10.38 11.98 3.99
C LEU A 255 -11.76 12.40 4.50
N ILE A 256 -12.37 11.64 5.41
CA ILE A 256 -13.68 11.96 6.00
C ILE A 256 -13.64 13.29 6.77
N LEU A 257 -12.58 13.52 7.54
CA LEU A 257 -12.40 14.76 8.29
C LEU A 257 -12.23 15.98 7.37
N CYS A 258 -11.50 15.84 6.26
CA CYS A 258 -11.39 16.89 5.23
C CYS A 258 -12.74 17.20 4.58
N VAL A 259 -13.51 16.18 4.23
CA VAL A 259 -14.85 16.37 3.64
C VAL A 259 -15.83 17.00 4.63
N SER A 260 -15.68 16.69 5.91
CA SER A 260 -16.49 17.28 6.99
C SER A 260 -16.02 18.69 7.41
N ASN A 261 -15.02 19.27 6.72
CA ASN A 261 -14.36 20.54 7.09
C ASN A 261 -13.78 20.56 8.52
N ASN A 262 -13.47 19.40 9.10
CA ASN A 262 -12.93 19.24 10.45
C ASN A 262 -11.41 19.01 10.41
N LEU A 263 -10.67 19.93 9.80
CA LEU A 263 -9.22 19.81 9.63
C LEU A 263 -8.46 19.75 10.97
N SER A 264 -8.95 20.44 12.01
CA SER A 264 -8.34 20.42 13.35
C SER A 264 -8.29 19.00 13.97
N SER A 265 -9.27 18.14 13.66
CA SER A 265 -9.32 16.77 14.17
C SER A 265 -8.23 15.87 13.59
N ILE A 266 -7.62 16.23 12.45
CA ILE A 266 -6.48 15.51 11.87
C ILE A 266 -5.27 15.61 12.82
N GLY A 267 -5.07 16.77 13.46
CA GLY A 267 -4.01 16.95 14.45
C GLY A 267 -4.17 16.00 15.65
N PHE A 268 -5.40 15.84 16.14
CA PHE A 268 -5.72 14.88 17.22
C PHE A 268 -5.46 13.43 16.79
N LEU A 269 -5.87 13.04 15.58
CA LEU A 269 -5.61 11.70 15.02
C LEU A 269 -4.10 11.39 15.00
N ILE A 270 -3.28 12.32 14.52
CA ILE A 270 -1.82 12.17 14.45
C ILE A 270 -1.21 12.08 15.85
N ALA A 271 -1.67 12.94 16.78
CA ALA A 271 -1.21 12.93 18.17
C ALA A 271 -1.53 11.61 18.87
N MET A 272 -2.76 11.09 18.70
CA MET A 272 -3.14 9.78 19.24
C MET A 272 -2.25 8.66 18.68
N LYS A 273 -1.98 8.67 17.36
CA LYS A 273 -1.10 7.68 16.73
C LYS A 273 0.30 7.73 17.33
N ALA A 274 0.87 8.93 17.51
CA ALA A 274 2.19 9.10 18.12
C ALA A 274 2.21 8.63 19.59
N LEU A 275 1.16 8.93 20.36
CA LEU A 275 1.03 8.51 21.76
C LEU A 275 1.08 6.98 21.92
N THR A 276 0.38 6.24 21.06
CA THR A 276 0.37 4.76 21.12
C THR A 276 1.72 4.12 20.84
N ARG A 277 2.64 4.86 20.20
CA ARG A 277 3.96 4.38 19.77
C ARG A 277 5.12 5.06 20.50
N PHE A 278 4.84 5.89 21.51
CA PHE A 278 5.83 6.72 22.20
C PHE A 278 7.04 5.93 22.71
N LYS A 279 6.82 4.76 23.34
CA LYS A 279 7.92 3.90 23.84
C LYS A 279 8.84 3.35 22.75
N GLN A 280 8.37 3.27 21.51
CA GLN A 280 9.17 2.77 20.39
C GLN A 280 10.02 3.88 19.77
N PHE A 281 9.80 5.15 20.16
CA PHE A 281 10.61 6.26 19.65
C PHE A 281 12.03 6.32 20.21
N ASP A 282 12.33 5.51 21.22
CA ASP A 282 13.70 5.31 21.70
C ASP A 282 14.57 4.64 20.62
N ASP A 283 13.98 3.84 19.71
CA ASP A 283 14.66 3.36 18.51
C ASP A 283 14.61 4.44 17.41
N LYS A 284 15.78 4.99 17.10
CA LYS A 284 15.95 6.00 16.05
C LYS A 284 15.48 5.51 14.68
N SER A 285 15.74 4.24 14.33
CA SER A 285 15.36 3.69 13.02
C SER A 285 13.84 3.59 12.89
N PHE A 286 13.18 3.11 13.95
CA PHE A 286 11.72 3.10 14.02
C PHE A 286 11.13 4.50 13.97
N SER A 287 11.70 5.45 14.71
CA SER A 287 11.25 6.84 14.74
C SER A 287 11.29 7.50 13.37
N GLU A 288 12.40 7.36 12.64
CA GLU A 288 12.54 7.93 11.29
C GLU A 288 11.56 7.29 10.31
N TYR A 289 11.45 5.96 10.31
CA TYR A 289 10.47 5.22 9.50
C TYR A 289 9.03 5.66 9.79
N TYR A 290 8.67 5.75 11.07
CA TYR A 290 7.35 6.14 11.53
C TYR A 290 7.03 7.59 11.13
N LEU A 291 7.97 8.50 11.32
CA LEU A 291 7.80 9.93 11.05
C LEU A 291 7.60 10.17 9.56
N ILE A 292 8.49 9.65 8.70
CA ILE A 292 8.39 9.82 7.24
C ILE A 292 7.11 9.17 6.72
N GLY A 293 6.79 7.95 7.18
CA GLY A 293 5.58 7.24 6.77
C GLY A 293 4.30 7.95 7.18
N THR A 294 4.23 8.47 8.40
CA THR A 294 3.04 9.19 8.88
C THR A 294 2.88 10.51 8.16
N MET A 295 3.94 11.31 8.00
CA MET A 295 3.87 12.58 7.27
C MET A 295 3.44 12.40 5.82
N LEU A 296 4.02 11.42 5.11
CA LEU A 296 3.60 11.14 3.74
C LEU A 296 2.14 10.67 3.67
N SER A 297 1.73 9.78 4.58
CA SER A 297 0.35 9.27 4.64
C SER A 297 -0.66 10.40 4.88
N VAL A 298 -0.33 11.34 5.77
CA VAL A 298 -1.18 12.51 6.08
C VAL A 298 -1.31 13.43 4.87
N ILE A 299 -0.20 13.79 4.22
CA ILE A 299 -0.22 14.65 3.02
C ILE A 299 -1.09 14.02 1.92
N LEU A 300 -0.92 12.72 1.68
CA LEU A 300 -1.69 12.00 0.67
C LEU A 300 -3.19 11.90 1.03
N GLY A 301 -3.51 11.64 2.30
CA GLY A 301 -4.89 11.60 2.78
C GLY A 301 -5.60 12.96 2.68
N ILE A 302 -4.91 14.05 3.05
CA ILE A 302 -5.41 15.43 2.90
C ILE A 302 -5.64 15.75 1.42
N THR A 303 -4.69 15.40 0.55
CA THR A 303 -4.81 15.60 -0.90
C THR A 303 -6.06 14.90 -1.45
N ALA A 304 -6.27 13.63 -1.08
CA ALA A 304 -7.49 12.90 -1.47
C ALA A 304 -8.77 13.57 -0.94
N GLY A 305 -8.76 14.10 0.28
CA GLY A 305 -9.87 14.85 0.85
C GLY A 305 -10.20 16.14 0.08
N PHE A 306 -9.19 16.92 -0.30
CA PHE A 306 -9.40 18.12 -1.13
C PHE A 306 -9.94 17.78 -2.52
N VAL A 307 -9.40 16.74 -3.17
CA VAL A 307 -9.92 16.29 -4.47
C VAL A 307 -11.37 15.79 -4.32
N MET A 308 -11.72 15.14 -3.22
CA MET A 308 -13.12 14.74 -2.95
C MET A 308 -14.04 15.96 -2.83
N ASN A 309 -13.62 16.99 -2.08
CA ASN A 309 -14.37 18.25 -1.97
C ASN A 309 -14.51 18.95 -3.31
N PHE A 310 -13.49 18.92 -4.17
CA PHE A 310 -13.57 19.47 -5.52
C PHE A 310 -14.59 18.73 -6.41
N ILE A 311 -14.75 17.41 -6.25
CA ILE A 311 -15.74 16.64 -7.01
C ILE A 311 -17.17 16.93 -6.54
N TRP A 312 -17.38 17.15 -5.24
CA TRP A 312 -18.71 17.30 -4.65
C TRP A 312 -19.19 18.74 -4.46
N GLY A 313 -18.27 19.69 -4.33
CA GLY A 313 -18.54 21.13 -4.34
C GLY A 313 -19.11 21.59 -5.67
#